data_AF-A0A2A4XSV6-F1
#
_entry.id   AF-A0A2A4XSV6-F1
#
_cell.length_a   1.000
_cell.length_b   1.000
_cell.length_c   1.000
_cell.angle_alpha   90.00
_cell.angle_beta   90.00
_cell.angle_gamma   90.00
#
_symmetry.space_group_name_H-M   'P 1'
#
loop_
_entity.id
_entity.type
_entity.pdbx_description
1 polymer ?
#
loop_
_entity_poly.entity_id
_entity_poly.type
_entity_poly.pdbx_seq_one_letter_code
_entity_poly.pdbx_strand_id
1 'polypeptide(L)' 'MTEKRVTIKRIENAIGLIANCIEKYDWQDDHGSWILLNHLFEEKKRLENRDQLLNRALKYRKCEISKKSDKRIKKL' A
#
# COMPACT_ATOMS: atom_id res chain seq x y z
N MET A 1 -14.82 -10.65 6.18
CA MET A 1 -13.77 -10.10 5.29
C MET A 1 -13.32 -8.76 5.86
N THR A 2 -12.01 -8.50 5.95
CA THR A 2 -11.51 -7.18 6.40
C THR A 2 -11.69 -6.14 5.28
N GLU A 3 -12.01 -4.90 5.63
CA GLU A 3 -12.23 -3.77 4.69
C GLU A 3 -11.07 -3.63 3.68
N LYS A 4 -9.83 -3.83 4.13
CA LYS A 4 -8.63 -3.92 3.28
C LYS A 4 -8.76 -4.93 2.14
N ARG A 5 -9.22 -6.16 2.43
CA ARG A 5 -9.37 -7.22 1.41
C ARG A 5 -10.45 -6.87 0.38
N VAL A 6 -11.52 -6.21 0.83
CA VAL A 6 -12.59 -5.74 -0.07
C VAL A 6 -12.05 -4.67 -1.02
N THR A 7 -11.29 -3.70 -0.51
CA THR A 7 -10.68 -2.64 -1.32
C THR A 7 -9.67 -3.20 -2.33
N ILE A 8 -8.77 -4.10 -1.92
CA ILE A 8 -7.80 -4.73 -2.83
C ILE A 8 -8.53 -5.46 -3.97
N LYS A 9 -9.58 -6.22 -3.66
CA LYS A 9 -10.35 -6.94 -4.69
C LYS A 9 -11.05 -6.00 -5.68
N ARG A 10 -11.53 -4.84 -5.23
CA ARG A 10 -12.10 -3.80 -6.11
C ARG A 10 -11.04 -3.23 -7.06
N ILE A 11 -9.83 -3.00 -6.57
CA ILE A 11 -8.70 -2.53 -7.39
C ILE A 11 -8.32 -3.59 -8.43
N GLU A 12 -8.22 -4.85 -8.04
CA GLU A 12 -7.93 -5.97 -8.96
C GLU A 12 -8.98 -6.07 -10.07
N ASN A 13 -10.26 -5.93 -9.74
CA ASN A 13 -11.33 -5.91 -10.73
C ASN A 13 -11.19 -4.72 -11.69
N ALA A 14 -10.86 -3.52 -11.20
CA ALA A 14 -10.66 -2.34 -12.05
C ALA A 14 -9.47 -2.50 -13.00
N ILE A 15 -8.35 -3.05 -12.52
CA ILE A 15 -7.18 -3.39 -13.35
C ILE A 15 -7.59 -4.35 -14.48
N GLY A 16 -8.34 -5.40 -14.15
CA GLY A 16 -8.82 -6.37 -15.14
C GLY A 16 -9.73 -5.75 -16.20
N LEU A 17 -10.61 -4.82 -15.81
CA LEU A 17 -11.48 -4.10 -16.76
C LEU A 17 -10.66 -3.23 -17.72
N ILE A 18 -9.71 -2.44 -17.22
CA ILE A 18 -8.88 -1.55 -18.04
C ILE A 18 -7.99 -2.37 -18.97
N ALA A 19 -7.32 -3.41 -18.47
CA ALA A 19 -6.47 -4.28 -19.29
C ALA A 19 -7.25 -4.93 -20.44
N ASN A 20 -8.45 -5.43 -20.15
CA ASN A 20 -9.34 -5.99 -21.15
C ASN A 20 -9.82 -4.94 -22.18
N CYS A 21 -10.03 -3.69 -21.78
CA CYS A 21 -10.35 -2.62 -22.73
C CYS A 21 -9.17 -2.29 -23.64
N ILE A 22 -7.94 -2.23 -23.09
CA ILE A 22 -6.72 -2.01 -23.89
C ILE A 22 -6.58 -3.10 -24.95
N GLU A 23 -6.77 -4.36 -24.57
CA GLU A 23 -6.65 -5.50 -25.49
C GLU A 23 -7.78 -5.53 -26.54
N LYS A 24 -9.04 -5.31 -26.13
CA LYS A 24 -10.20 -5.42 -27.04
C LYS A 24 -10.37 -4.27 -28.01
N TYR A 25 -10.01 -3.06 -27.59
CA TYR A 25 -10.24 -1.85 -28.37
C TYR A 25 -8.94 -1.28 -28.97
N ASP A 26 -7.85 -2.04 -28.87
CA ASP A 26 -6.51 -1.66 -29.35
C ASP A 26 -6.07 -0.27 -28.83
N TRP A 27 -6.41 0.03 -27.57
CA TRP A 27 -6.00 1.28 -26.91
C TRP A 27 -4.53 1.25 -26.48
N GLN A 28 -3.67 0.59 -27.26
CA GLN A 28 -2.25 0.51 -26.97
C GLN A 28 -1.62 1.90 -26.90
N ASP A 29 -2.12 2.85 -27.70
CA ASP A 29 -1.68 4.24 -27.73
C ASP A 29 -2.40 5.16 -26.71
N ASP A 30 -3.39 4.65 -25.97
CA ASP A 30 -4.07 5.46 -24.95
C ASP A 30 -3.20 5.55 -23.68
N HIS A 31 -2.29 6.52 -23.68
CA HIS A 31 -1.43 6.81 -22.55
C HIS A 31 -2.21 7.03 -21.24
N GLY A 32 -3.45 7.54 -21.31
CA GLY A 32 -4.31 7.74 -20.14
C GLY A 32 -4.63 6.43 -19.43
N SER A 33 -5.07 5.40 -20.17
CA SER A 33 -5.37 4.07 -19.62
C SER A 33 -4.15 3.42 -19.00
N TRP A 34 -2.96 3.54 -19.60
CA TRP A 34 -1.72 3.00 -19.05
C TRP A 34 -1.29 3.68 -17.75
N ILE A 35 -1.40 5.01 -17.67
CA ILE A 35 -1.13 5.77 -16.44
C ILE A 35 -2.07 5.32 -15.32
N LEU A 36 -3.37 5.19 -15.63
CA LEU A 36 -4.36 4.73 -14.66
C LEU A 36 -4.07 3.30 -14.19
N LEU A 37 -3.70 2.41 -15.11
CA LEU A 37 -3.33 1.02 -14.79
C LEU A 37 -2.13 0.98 -13.82
N ASN A 38 -1.09 1.77 -14.09
CA ASN A 38 0.09 1.88 -13.22
C ASN A 38 -0.27 2.39 -11.82
N HIS A 39 -1.07 3.47 -11.71
CA HIS A 39 -1.53 3.97 -10.41
C HIS A 39 -2.30 2.91 -9.62
N LEU A 40 -3.16 2.12 -10.27
CA LEU A 40 -3.90 1.06 -9.60
C LEU A 40 -2.99 -0.06 -9.08
N PHE A 41 -1.96 -0.44 -9.84
CA PHE A 41 -0.94 -1.40 -9.37
C PHE A 41 -0.16 -0.86 -8.16
N GLU A 42 0.23 0.41 -8.18
CA GLU A 42 0.93 1.04 -7.05
C GLU A 42 0.08 1.10 -5.80
N GLU A 43 -1.19 1.52 -5.92
CA GLU A 43 -2.11 1.59 -4.78
C GLU A 43 -2.42 0.20 -4.21
N LYS A 44 -2.56 -0.83 -5.06
CA LYS A 44 -2.67 -2.22 -4.61
C LYS A 44 -1.46 -2.61 -3.74
N LYS A 45 -0.25 -2.43 -4.27
CA LYS A 45 1.01 -2.76 -3.58
C LYS A 45 1.17 -1.98 -2.27
N ARG A 46 0.76 -0.71 -2.26
CA ARG A 46 0.77 0.15 -1.07
C ARG A 46 -0.15 -0.39 0.01
N LEU A 47 -1.37 -0.78 -0.34
CA LEU A 47 -2.33 -1.37 0.59
C LEU A 47 -1.81 -2.70 1.15
N GLU A 48 -1.26 -3.58 0.31
CA GLU A 48 -0.67 -4.85 0.73
C GLU A 48 0.44 -4.64 1.76
N ASN A 49 1.35 -3.69 1.49
CA ASN A 49 2.49 -3.39 2.36
C ASN A 49 2.17 -2.55 3.60
N ARG A 50 0.96 -1.98 3.70
CA ARG A 50 0.55 -1.11 4.81
C ARG A 50 0.79 -1.75 6.18
N ASP A 51 0.45 -3.02 6.35
CA ASP A 51 0.62 -3.71 7.64
C ASP A 51 2.10 -3.91 7.99
N GLN A 52 2.95 -4.18 7.00
CA GLN A 52 4.40 -4.28 7.22
C GLN A 52 5.00 -2.92 7.63
N LEU A 53 4.55 -1.83 6.99
CA LEU A 53 4.98 -0.48 7.35
C LEU A 53 4.53 -0.10 8.77
N LEU A 54 3.28 -0.39 9.12
CA LEU A 54 2.77 -0.17 10.47
C LEU A 54 3.54 -0.99 11.51
N ASN A 55 3.81 -2.27 11.22
CA ASN A 55 4.61 -3.12 12.09
C ASN A 55 6.05 -2.62 12.25
N ARG A 56 6.67 -2.11 11.18
CA ARG A 56 7.98 -1.44 11.26
C ARG A 56 7.91 -0.18 12.13
N ALA A 57 6.91 0.67 11.94
CA ALA A 57 6.71 1.88 12.75
C ALA A 57 6.52 1.56 14.24
N LEU A 58 5.77 0.50 14.56
CA LEU A 58 5.59 0.04 15.94
C LEU A 58 6.90 -0.44 16.60
N LYS A 59 7.88 -0.94 15.84
CA LYS A 59 9.20 -1.26 16.39
C LYS A 59 9.94 -0.01 16.88
N TYR A 60 9.83 1.12 16.19
CA TYR A 60 10.44 2.39 16.61
C TYR A 60 9.81 2.94 17.89
N ARG A 61 8.52 2.66 18.15
CA ARG A 61 7.88 3.01 19.44
C ARG A 61 8.60 2.37 20.63
N LYS A 62 9.15 1.15 20.50
CA LYS A 62 9.93 0.50 21.56
C LYS A 62 11.28 1.20 21.79
N CYS A 63 11.93 1.71 20.73
CA CYS A 63 13.16 2.49 20.85
C CYS A 63 12.96 3.78 21.65
N GLU A 64 11.82 4.47 21.48
CA GLU A 64 11.53 5.67 22.29
C GLU A 64 11.29 5.35 23.77
N ILE A 65 10.61 4.24 24.07
CA ILE A 65 10.34 3.81 25.45
C ILE A 65 11.66 3.44 26.16
N SER A 66 12.54 2.69 25.48
CA SER A 66 13.87 2.33 25.99
C SER A 66 14.74 3.56 26.31
N LYS A 67 14.72 4.59 25.45
CA LYS A 67 15.46 5.83 25.69
C LYS A 67 14.91 6.65 26.86
N LYS A 68 13.60 6.56 27.15
CA LYS A 68 12.98 7.22 28.31
C LYS A 68 13.33 6.52 29.63
N SER A 69 13.41 5.19 29.66
CA SER A 69 13.85 4.46 30.86
C SER A 69 15.31 4.75 31.19
N ASP A 70 16.20 4.81 30.20
CA ASP A 70 17.64 5.10 30.43
C ASP A 70 17.88 6.52 30.97
N LYS A 71 17.12 7.52 30.50
CA LYS A 71 17.19 8.88 31.07
C LYS A 71 16.69 8.96 32.51
N ARG A 72 15.84 8.04 32.95
CA ARG A 72 15.36 7.97 34.33
C ARG A 72 16.40 7.34 35.26
N ILE A 73 17.18 6.38 34.76
CA ILE A 73 18.23 5.69 35.52
C ILE A 73 19.44 6.59 35.76
N LYS A 74 19.81 7.47 34.81
CA LYS A 74 20.92 8.45 34.98
C LYS A 74 20.64 9.61 35.96
N LYS A 75 19.47 9.66 36.61
CA LYS A 75 19.11 10.69 37.59
C LYS A 75 19.03 10.16 39.04
N LEU A 76 19.47 8.92 39.29
CA LEU A 76 19.73 8.37 40.62
C LEU A 76 21.24 8.33 40.86
#